data_AF-A0A4R8WFD5-F1
#
_entry.id   AF-A0A4R8WFD5-F1
#
_cell.length_a   1.000
_cell.length_b   1.000
_cell.length_c   1.000
_cell.angle_alpha   90.00
_cell.angle_beta   90.00
_cell.angle_gamma   90.00
#
_symmetry.space_group_name_H-M   'P 1'
#
loop_
_entity.id
_entity.type
_entity.pdbx_description
1 polymer ?
#
loop_
_entity_poly.entity_id
_entity_poly.type
_entity_poly.pdbx_seq_one_letter_code
_entity_poly.pdbx_strand_id
1 'polypeptide(L)' 'MAVSLDGFIADIWLCGGGRLAAALRPEIDRLVLKVNPVVFGDGIALFDGDYTPSAYELVSTTHYDSGVLFNDYRALRASS' A
#
# COMPACT_ATOMS: atom_id res chain seq x y z
N MET A 1 -4.58 4.81 -0.35
CA MET A 1 -3.61 3.84 0.20
C MET A 1 -3.88 3.77 1.67
N ALA A 2 -3.93 2.57 2.22
CA ALA A 2 -3.94 2.40 3.65
C ALA A 2 -2.88 1.39 4.03
N VAL A 3 -2.25 1.69 5.14
CA VAL A 3 -1.07 0.99 5.61
C VAL A 3 -1.26 0.76 7.09
N SER A 4 -1.25 -0.51 7.47
CA SER A 4 -1.19 -0.93 8.87
C SER A 4 0.26 -1.01 9.32
N LEU A 5 0.48 -0.76 10.61
CA LEU A 5 1.74 -0.94 11.32
C LEU A 5 1.49 -1.95 12.45
N ASP A 6 2.32 -2.99 12.60
CA ASP A 6 2.27 -3.87 13.78
C ASP A 6 3.01 -3.28 14.99
N GLY A 7 2.51 -3.52 16.21
CA GLY A 7 3.13 -3.08 17.47
C GLY A 7 2.27 -2.16 18.38
N PHE A 8 1.05 -1.81 17.96
CA PHE A 8 0.10 -1.05 18.76
C PHE A 8 -1.19 -1.85 19.03
N ILE A 9 -1.97 -1.44 20.04
CA ILE A 9 -3.27 -2.07 20.40
C ILE A 9 -4.32 -1.87 19.28
N ALA A 10 -4.03 -1.02 18.28
CA ALA A 10 -4.88 -0.73 17.14
C ALA A 10 -4.06 -0.58 15.85
N ASP A 11 -4.66 -0.94 14.71
CA ASP A 11 -4.11 -0.70 13.38
C ASP A 11 -4.04 0.80 13.10
N ILE A 12 -2.86 1.29 12.69
CA ILE A 12 -2.69 2.66 12.20
C ILE A 12 -3.08 2.68 10.73
N TRP A 13 -3.75 3.73 10.25
CA TRP A 13 -4.02 3.93 8.83
C TRP A 13 -3.22 5.12 8.33
N LEU A 14 -2.17 4.87 7.54
CA LEU A 14 -1.42 5.97 6.93
C LEU A 14 -2.26 6.63 5.83
N CYS A 15 -2.78 7.82 6.10
CA CYS A 15 -3.54 8.58 5.11
C CYS A 15 -2.67 9.12 3.94
N GLY A 16 -1.34 8.95 3.97
CA GLY A 16 -0.42 9.43 2.93
C GLY A 16 -0.50 10.96 2.74
N GLY A 17 0.19 11.60 1.79
CA GLY A 17 0.60 11.14 0.45
C GLY A 17 2.06 10.67 0.27
N GLY A 18 2.52 10.65 -1.00
CA GLY A 18 3.65 9.85 -1.47
C GLY A 18 4.98 9.99 -0.71
N ARG A 19 5.34 11.20 -0.25
CA ARG A 19 6.58 11.41 0.52
C ARG A 19 6.54 10.78 1.91
N LEU A 20 5.41 10.93 2.61
CA LEU A 20 5.24 10.34 3.95
C LEU A 20 5.18 8.81 3.84
N ALA A 21 4.50 8.31 2.81
CA ALA A 21 4.47 6.89 2.48
C ALA A 21 5.88 6.33 2.23
N ALA A 22 6.72 7.06 1.49
CA ALA A 22 8.10 6.66 1.22
C ALA A 22 8.96 6.66 2.49
N ALA A 23 8.83 7.69 3.33
CA ALA A 23 9.60 7.81 4.58
C ALA A 23 9.30 6.69 5.58
N LEU A 24 8.06 6.19 5.61
CA LEU A 24 7.63 5.13 6.51
C LEU A 24 7.63 3.74 5.87
N ARG A 25 8.11 3.60 4.62
CA ARG A 25 8.02 2.37 3.83
C ARG A 25 8.50 1.09 4.56
N PRO A 26 9.60 1.10 5.35
CA PRO A 26 10.04 -0.08 6.09
C PRO A 26 9.06 -0.55 7.18
N GLU A 27 8.23 0.35 7.69
CA GLU A 27 7.27 0.06 8.74
C GLU A 27 5.95 -0.49 8.18
N ILE A 28 5.71 -0.35 6.87
CA ILE A 28 4.46 -0.72 6.18
C ILE A 28 4.34 -2.25 6.03
N ASP A 29 3.62 -2.90 6.94
CA ASP A 29 3.35 -4.35 6.88
C ASP A 29 2.10 -4.74 6.08
N ARG A 30 1.15 -3.83 5.87
CA ARG A 30 -0.03 -4.05 5.03
C ARG A 30 -0.17 -2.95 4.00
N LEU A 31 -0.57 -3.28 2.77
CA LEU A 31 -0.84 -2.31 1.71
C LEU A 31 -2.22 -2.57 1.10
N VAL A 32 -3.15 -1.63 1.32
CA VAL A 32 -4.48 -1.67 0.68
C VAL A 32 -4.51 -0.71 -0.51
N LEU A 33 -4.63 -1.25 -1.72
CA LEU A 33 -4.65 -0.52 -2.98
C LEU A 33 -6.04 -0.52 -3.61
N LYS A 34 -6.53 0.68 -3.94
CA LYS A 34 -7.72 0.87 -4.77
C LYS A 34 -7.28 1.13 -6.21
N VAL A 35 -7.39 0.12 -7.07
CA VAL A 35 -7.08 0.24 -8.50
C VAL A 35 -8.35 0.68 -9.22
N ASN A 36 -8.28 1.82 -9.91
CA ASN A 36 -9.39 2.35 -10.69
C ASN A 36 -9.08 2.15 -12.18
N PRO A 37 -10.06 1.75 -13.02
CA PRO A 37 -9.85 1.52 -14.45
C PRO A 37 -9.79 2.84 -15.23
N VAL A 38 -8.84 3.72 -14.87
CA VAL A 38 -8.63 5.05 -15.45
C VAL A 38 -7.13 5.26 -15.65
N VAL A 39 -6.76 5.83 -16.80
CA VAL A 39 -5.37 6.18 -17.14
C VAL A 39 -5.23 7.69 -17.11
N PHE A 40 -4.40 8.21 -16.20
CA PHE A 40 -4.20 9.66 -16.04
C PHE A 40 -2.98 10.22 -16.79
N GLY A 41 -1.98 9.37 -17.11
CA GLY A 41 -0.76 9.78 -17.82
C GLY A 41 0.33 10.44 -16.95
N ASP A 42 -0.06 11.17 -15.89
CA ASP A 42 0.83 11.74 -14.89
C ASP A 42 0.11 11.88 -13.53
N GLY A 43 0.84 12.09 -12.43
CA GLY A 43 0.25 12.33 -11.12
C GLY A 43 1.19 12.11 -9.94
N ILE A 44 0.61 12.18 -8.74
CA ILE A 44 1.35 11.96 -7.49
C ILE A 44 1.72 10.48 -7.36
N ALA A 45 3.02 10.19 -7.25
CA ALA A 45 3.51 8.85 -7.02
C ALA A 45 2.99 8.27 -5.68
N LEU A 46 2.68 6.97 -5.68
CA LEU A 46 2.27 6.25 -4.47
C LEU A 46 3.34 6.31 -3.37
N PHE A 47 4.60 6.20 -3.78
CA PHE A 47 5.79 6.40 -2.97
C PHE A 47 6.70 7.39 -3.72
N ASP A 48 6.95 8.54 -3.11
CA ASP A 48 7.81 9.61 -3.65
C ASP A 48 9.13 9.61 -2.87
N GLY A 49 10.08 8.80 -3.34
CA GLY A 49 11.38 8.58 -2.70
C GLY A 49 12.27 7.63 -3.51
N ASP A 50 13.36 7.17 -2.91
CA ASP A 50 14.38 6.35 -3.58
C ASP A 50 13.85 4.97 -4.01
N TYR A 51 14.45 4.42 -5.06
CA TYR A 51 14.14 3.09 -5.56
C TYR A 51 14.61 2.00 -4.58
N THR A 52 13.67 1.51 -3.79
CA THR A 52 13.88 0.50 -2.73
C THR A 52 12.86 -0.63 -2.90
N PRO A 53 13.12 -1.64 -3.75
CA PRO A 53 12.13 -2.69 -4.03
C PRO A 53 11.78 -3.47 -2.76
N SER A 54 10.50 -3.78 -2.60
CA SER A 54 9.95 -4.50 -1.44
C SER A 54 8.89 -5.47 -1.95
N ALA A 55 8.90 -6.70 -1.44
CA ALA A 55 7.96 -7.72 -1.87
C ALA A 55 6.74 -7.77 -0.95
N TYR A 56 5.56 -7.90 -1.56
CA TYR A 56 4.29 -8.05 -0.87
C TYR A 56 3.55 -9.25 -1.47
N GLU A 57 2.84 -9.99 -0.62
CA GLU A 57 1.94 -11.08 -1.00
C GLU A 57 0.50 -10.58 -1.06
N LEU A 58 -0.24 -10.98 -2.10
CA LEU A 58 -1.66 -10.68 -2.21
C LEU A 58 -2.46 -11.54 -1.22
N VAL A 59 -3.16 -10.90 -0.31
CA VAL A 59 -4.02 -11.55 0.68
C VAL A 59 -5.44 -11.71 0.13
N SER A 60 -5.99 -10.66 -0.47
CA SER A 60 -7.34 -10.70 -1.05
C SER A 60 -7.56 -9.63 -2.11
N THR A 61 -8.54 -9.87 -2.96
CA THR A 61 -9.06 -8.88 -3.92
C THR A 61 -10.58 -8.82 -3.82
N THR A 62 -11.11 -7.62 -3.60
CA THR A 62 -12.54 -7.33 -3.70
C THR A 62 -12.83 -6.63 -5.02
N HIS A 63 -13.73 -7.23 -5.80
CA HIS A 63 -14.19 -6.68 -7.07
C HIS A 63 -15.48 -5.88 -6.88
N TYR A 64 -15.59 -4.77 -7.61
CA TYR A 64 -16.81 -3.97 -7.67
C TYR A 64 -17.32 -3.90 -9.12
N ASP A 65 -18.63 -3.80 -9.30
CA ASP A 65 -19.28 -3.70 -10.63
C ASP A 65 -18.80 -2.49 -11.45
N SER A 66 -18.25 -1.47 -10.78
CA SER A 66 -17.61 -0.31 -11.42
C SER A 66 -16.27 -0.63 -12.11
N GLY A 67 -15.76 -1.86 -12.00
CA GLY A 67 -14.44 -2.25 -12.46
C GLY A 67 -13.30 -1.86 -11.50
N VAL A 68 -13.63 -1.23 -10.37
CA VAL A 68 -12.65 -0.94 -9.30
C VAL A 68 -12.25 -2.24 -8.59
N LEU A 69 -10.96 -2.35 -8.27
CA LEU A 69 -10.43 -3.42 -7.44
C LEU A 69 -9.90 -2.86 -6.13
N PHE A 70 -10.22 -3.52 -5.02
CA PHE A 70 -9.53 -3.34 -3.75
C PHE A 70 -8.64 -4.54 -3.52
N ASN A 71 -7.33 -4.32 -3.55
CA ASN A 71 -6.33 -5.35 -3.27
C ASN A 71 -5.75 -5.13 -1.89
N ASP A 72 -5.73 -6.19 -1.09
CA ASP A 72 -5.09 -6.23 0.21
C ASP A 72 -3.80 -7.05 0.11
N TYR A 73 -2.68 -6.44 0.45
CA TYR A 73 -1.37 -7.06 0.42
C TYR A 73 -0.72 -7.06 1.79
N ARG A 74 0.11 -8.07 2.06
CA ARG A 74 0.94 -8.15 3.27
C ARG A 74 2.42 -8.16 2.89
N ALA A 75 3.25 -7.41 3.61
CA ALA A 75 4.69 -7.39 3.38
C ALA A 75 5.28 -8.77 3.68
N LEU A 76 6.18 -9.22 2.81
CA LEU A 76 6.99 -10.40 3.07
C LEU A 76 8.14 -10.01 3.99
N ARG A 77 8.01 -10.27 5.29
CA ARG A 77 9.13 -10.12 6.23
C ARG A 77 10.02 -11.36 6.13
N ALA A 78 11.32 -11.16 5.90
CA ALA A 78 12.28 -12.26 6.00
C ALA A 78 12.27 -12.77 7.44
N SER A 79 11.93 -14.05 7.63
CA SER A 79 12.09 -14.74 8.91
C SER A 79 13.58 -14.74 9.26
N SER A 80 13.95 -14.08 10.35
CA SER A 80 15.27 -14.19 10.98
C SER A 80 15.50 -15.59 11.55
#